data_AF-A0A8I0IHP9-F1
#
_entry.id   AF-A0A8I0IHP9-F1
#
_cell.length_a   1.000
_cell.length_b   1.000
_cell.length_c   1.000
_cell.angle_alpha   90.00
_cell.angle_beta   90.00
_cell.angle_gamma   90.00
#
_symmetry.space_group_name_H-M   'P 1'
#
loop_
_entity.id
_entity.type
_entity.pdbx_description
1 polymer ?
#
loop_
_entity_poly.entity_id
_entity_poly.type
_entity_poly.pdbx_seq_one_letter_code
_entity_poly.pdbx_strand_id
1 'polypeptide(L)'
;MDSAAQPPVGTPWHQATFGASFVRFWRGYAIFRGRAARAEFWFWALWWFLISLVANIAFGAGVLTFFAGPSGLDTPPPQVEQALEAFNPFPVWGYLLSILPLGAQIALGLFTVLALASLMPWIAISVRRLHDTGRSGWWVLLAAVPLGNAVLAVLLALPSIDRAQAVR
;
A
#
# COMPACT_ATOMS: atom_id res chain seq x y z
N MET A 1 -27.66 15.12 2.09
CA MET A 1 -26.60 14.16 1.73
C MET A 1 -26.47 13.25 2.92
N ASP A 2 -27.37 12.28 2.99
CA ASP A 2 -27.69 11.59 4.23
C ASP A 2 -26.50 10.73 4.63
N SER A 3 -25.80 11.20 5.66
CA SER A 3 -24.83 10.42 6.41
C SER A 3 -25.58 9.29 7.08
N ALA A 4 -25.89 8.25 6.30
CA ALA A 4 -26.31 6.95 6.80
C ALA A 4 -25.39 6.62 7.97
N ALA A 5 -25.97 6.45 9.16
CA ALA A 5 -25.22 6.28 10.40
C ALA A 5 -24.08 5.29 10.16
N GLN A 6 -22.84 5.76 10.30
CA GLN A 6 -21.66 4.96 9.98
C GLN A 6 -21.73 3.66 10.79
N PRO A 7 -21.84 2.50 10.12
CA PRO A 7 -22.02 1.26 10.85
C PRO A 7 -20.70 0.88 11.56
N PRO A 8 -20.73 0.14 12.67
CA PRO A 8 -19.53 -0.18 13.44
C PRO A 8 -18.43 -0.83 12.60
N VAL A 9 -17.17 -0.61 12.98
CA VAL A 9 -16.03 -1.21 12.26
C VAL A 9 -16.14 -2.74 12.30
N GLY A 10 -16.02 -3.39 11.14
CA GLY A 10 -16.19 -4.84 10.97
C GLY A 10 -17.57 -5.25 10.45
N THR A 11 -18.45 -4.29 10.17
CA THR A 11 -19.67 -4.51 9.38
C THR A 11 -19.48 -4.00 7.95
N PRO A 12 -20.11 -4.63 6.93
CA PRO A 12 -19.93 -4.19 5.55
C PRO A 12 -20.70 -2.88 5.29
N TRP A 13 -19.99 -1.81 4.90
CA TRP A 13 -20.60 -0.53 4.54
C TRP A 13 -20.63 -0.30 3.03
N HIS A 14 -21.70 -0.75 2.36
CA HIS A 14 -21.83 -0.63 0.90
C HIS A 14 -21.95 0.81 0.40
N GLN A 15 -22.44 1.71 1.27
CA GLN A 15 -22.64 3.14 0.99
C GLN A 15 -21.47 4.00 1.46
N ALA A 16 -20.30 3.39 1.73
CA ALA A 16 -19.13 4.15 2.15
C ALA A 16 -18.78 5.23 1.11
N THR A 17 -18.42 6.41 1.57
CA THR A 17 -17.91 7.49 0.71
C THR A 17 -16.38 7.49 0.72
N PHE A 18 -15.80 8.18 -0.27
CA PHE A 18 -14.35 8.30 -0.43
C PHE A 18 -13.64 8.81 0.85
N GLY A 19 -14.14 9.90 1.46
CA GLY A 19 -13.56 10.46 2.68
C GLY A 19 -13.83 9.62 3.93
N ALA A 20 -15.05 9.07 4.07
CA ALA A 20 -15.40 8.26 5.24
C ALA A 20 -14.59 6.95 5.31
N SER A 21 -14.23 6.40 4.16
CA SER A 21 -13.40 5.18 4.07
C SER A 21 -11.99 5.40 4.62
N PHE A 22 -11.39 6.58 4.40
CA PHE A 22 -10.06 6.92 4.93
C PHE A 22 -10.03 6.92 6.46
N VAL A 23 -10.98 7.62 7.09
CA VAL A 23 -11.08 7.67 8.55
C VAL A 23 -11.39 6.29 9.13
N ARG A 24 -12.30 5.55 8.48
CA ARG A 24 -12.68 4.19 8.92
C ARG A 24 -11.52 3.20 8.83
N PHE A 25 -10.64 3.34 7.84
CA PHE A 25 -9.44 2.52 7.69
C PHE A 25 -8.53 2.66 8.92
N TRP A 26 -8.20 3.89 9.29
CA TRP A 26 -7.39 4.16 10.48
C TRP A 26 -8.08 3.78 11.78
N ARG A 27 -9.41 3.86 11.88
CA ARG A 27 -10.13 3.38 13.08
C ARG A 27 -10.16 1.86 13.20
N GLY A 28 -10.07 1.16 12.08
CA GLY A 28 -10.10 -0.30 12.03
C GLY A 28 -8.73 -0.97 12.00
N TYR A 29 -7.63 -0.26 12.17
CA TYR A 29 -6.32 -0.79 11.80
C TYR A 29 -5.91 -2.11 12.47
N ALA A 30 -6.35 -2.35 13.71
CA ALA A 30 -6.04 -3.55 14.48
C ALA A 30 -7.19 -4.58 14.54
N ILE A 31 -8.29 -4.35 13.82
CA ILE A 31 -9.46 -5.24 13.86
C ILE A 31 -9.36 -6.23 12.69
N PHE A 32 -9.05 -7.49 12.95
CA PHE A 32 -8.97 -8.52 11.89
C PHE A 32 -10.29 -9.30 11.70
N ARG A 33 -11.21 -9.13 12.64
CA ARG A 33 -12.50 -9.82 12.66
C ARG A 33 -13.56 -9.01 11.94
N GLY A 34 -14.55 -9.73 11.43
CA GLY A 34 -15.70 -9.14 10.74
C GLY A 34 -15.51 -9.05 9.24
N ARG A 35 -16.30 -8.16 8.66
CA ARG A 35 -16.61 -8.04 7.25
C ARG A 35 -16.30 -6.63 6.75
N ALA A 36 -16.02 -6.46 5.47
CA ALA A 36 -15.70 -5.17 4.87
C ALA A 36 -16.33 -5.06 3.48
N ALA A 37 -16.92 -3.92 3.15
CA ALA A 37 -17.55 -3.77 1.84
C ALA A 37 -16.51 -3.56 0.73
N ARG A 38 -16.90 -3.86 -0.51
CA ARG A 38 -16.10 -3.61 -1.73
C ARG A 38 -15.63 -2.18 -1.80
N ALA A 39 -16.57 -1.25 -1.64
CA ALA A 39 -16.33 0.17 -1.73
C ALA A 39 -15.25 0.64 -0.74
N GLU A 40 -15.31 0.20 0.52
CA GLU A 40 -14.32 0.55 1.55
C GLU A 40 -12.89 0.15 1.15
N PHE A 41 -12.74 -1.08 0.64
CA PHE A 41 -11.44 -1.59 0.19
C PHE A 41 -10.91 -0.81 -1.01
N TRP A 42 -11.74 -0.64 -2.04
CA TRP A 42 -11.33 0.02 -3.28
C TRP A 42 -11.09 1.52 -3.10
N PHE A 43 -11.83 2.20 -2.22
CA PHE A 43 -11.54 3.60 -1.89
C PHE A 43 -10.21 3.74 -1.15
N TRP A 44 -9.88 2.83 -0.24
CA TRP A 44 -8.56 2.85 0.38
C TRP A 44 -7.46 2.51 -0.64
N ALA A 45 -7.66 1.54 -1.54
CA ALA A 45 -6.73 1.27 -2.63
C ALA A 45 -6.51 2.51 -3.53
N LEU A 46 -7.57 3.27 -3.80
CA LEU A 46 -7.49 4.54 -4.53
C LEU A 46 -6.72 5.61 -3.74
N TRP A 47 -6.96 5.75 -2.43
CA TRP A 47 -6.16 6.65 -1.58
C TRP A 47 -4.68 6.29 -1.61
N TRP A 48 -4.36 5.01 -1.49
CA TRP A 48 -2.99 4.52 -1.57
C TRP A 48 -2.35 4.82 -2.94
N PHE A 49 -3.11 4.65 -4.02
CA PHE A 49 -2.67 5.03 -5.36
C PHE A 49 -2.39 6.53 -5.47
N LEU A 50 -3.27 7.40 -4.95
CA LEU A 50 -3.08 8.85 -4.98
C LEU A 50 -1.87 9.31 -4.14
N ILE A 51 -1.69 8.76 -2.93
CA ILE A 51 -0.52 9.04 -2.08
C ILE A 51 0.75 8.62 -2.82
N SER A 52 0.74 7.43 -3.42
CA SER A 52 1.87 6.92 -4.20
C SER A 52 2.13 7.77 -5.44
N LEU A 53 1.10 8.24 -6.14
CA LEU A 53 1.25 9.10 -7.31
C LEU A 53 1.94 10.42 -6.94
N VAL A 54 1.51 11.07 -5.86
CA VAL A 54 2.15 12.30 -5.36
C VAL A 54 3.60 12.04 -4.96
N ALA A 55 3.87 10.95 -4.25
CA ALA A 55 5.23 10.58 -3.86
C ALA A 55 6.12 10.30 -5.09
N ASN A 56 5.61 9.61 -6.11
CA ASN A 56 6.34 9.30 -7.34
C ASN A 56 6.63 10.57 -8.16
N ILE A 57 5.70 11.53 -8.23
CA ILE A 57 5.93 12.81 -8.90
C ILE A 57 7.01 13.60 -8.16
N ALA A 58 6.92 13.71 -6.83
CA ALA A 58 7.92 14.41 -6.02
C ALA A 58 9.31 13.78 -6.15
N PHE A 59 9.39 12.45 -6.08
CA PHE A 59 10.63 11.69 -6.27
C PHE A 59 11.17 11.88 -7.69
N GLY A 60 10.34 11.69 -8.71
CA GLY A 60 10.71 11.82 -10.12
C GLY A 60 11.19 13.22 -10.49
N ALA A 61 10.55 14.26 -9.95
CA ALA A 61 11.00 15.64 -10.12
C ALA A 61 12.40 15.86 -9.52
N GLY A 62 12.64 15.37 -8.29
CA GLY A 62 13.96 15.44 -7.65
C GLY A 62 15.03 14.71 -8.47
N VAL A 63 14.74 13.48 -8.90
CA VAL A 63 15.62 12.69 -9.76
C VAL A 63 15.90 13.38 -11.09
N LEU A 64 14.88 13.89 -11.77
CA LEU A 64 15.04 14.58 -13.06
C LEU A 64 15.95 15.81 -12.93
N THR A 65 15.77 16.62 -11.89
CA THR A 65 16.64 17.78 -11.65
C THR A 65 18.09 17.40 -11.35
N PHE A 66 18.30 16.24 -10.72
CA PHE A 66 19.64 15.73 -10.41
C PHE A 66 20.36 15.23 -11.67
N PHE A 67 19.69 14.42 -12.51
CA PHE A 67 20.29 13.85 -13.73
C PHE A 67 20.36 14.82 -14.91
N ALA A 68 19.48 15.83 -14.97
CA ALA A 68 19.54 16.89 -15.97
C ALA A 68 20.38 18.11 -15.51
N GLY A 69 20.84 18.11 -14.26
CA GLY A 69 21.67 19.16 -13.68
C GLY A 69 23.15 19.02 -14.06
N PRO A 70 23.93 20.11 -13.96
CA PRO A 70 25.34 20.13 -14.37
C PRO A 70 26.28 19.29 -13.48
N SER A 71 25.79 18.71 -12.38
CA SER A 71 26.56 17.99 -11.36
C SER A 71 26.60 16.47 -11.60
N GLY A 72 26.80 16.03 -12.84
CA GLY A 72 26.80 14.61 -13.23
C GLY A 72 27.69 13.69 -12.36
N LEU A 73 27.49 12.38 -12.51
CA LEU A 73 28.12 11.28 -11.76
C LEU A 73 29.63 11.15 -12.04
N ASP A 74 30.41 12.19 -11.75
CA ASP A 74 31.84 12.18 -11.99
C ASP A 74 32.51 11.32 -10.90
N THR A 75 32.74 10.07 -11.26
CA THR A 75 33.47 8.99 -10.56
C THR A 75 32.66 8.18 -9.51
N PRO A 76 32.45 6.87 -9.75
CA PRO A 76 31.94 5.95 -8.73
C PRO A 76 32.95 5.86 -7.57
N PRO A 77 32.50 5.97 -6.30
CA PRO A 77 33.41 5.84 -5.18
C PRO A 77 33.94 4.40 -5.05
N PRO A 78 35.18 4.22 -4.56
CA PRO A 78 35.88 2.92 -4.52
C PRO A 78 35.17 1.83 -3.71
N GLN A 79 34.17 2.18 -2.90
CA GLN A 79 33.40 1.25 -2.06
C GLN A 79 32.28 0.53 -2.82
N VAL A 80 31.82 1.06 -3.97
CA VAL A 80 30.72 0.46 -4.76
C VAL A 80 31.21 -0.82 -5.44
N GLU A 81 32.39 -0.78 -6.03
CA GLU A 81 32.97 -1.91 -6.76
C GLU A 81 33.18 -3.13 -5.84
N GLN A 82 33.74 -2.88 -4.65
CA GLN A 82 33.87 -3.91 -3.61
C GLN A 82 32.50 -4.42 -3.10
N ALA A 83 31.49 -3.56 -2.99
CA ALA A 83 30.17 -3.96 -2.51
C ALA A 83 29.36 -4.78 -3.53
N LEU A 84 29.56 -4.51 -4.83
CA LEU A 84 28.99 -5.29 -5.93
C LEU A 84 29.60 -6.69 -6.00
N GLU A 85 30.92 -6.80 -5.84
CA GLU A 85 31.61 -8.10 -5.81
C GLU A 85 31.22 -8.96 -4.59
N ALA A 86 30.95 -8.33 -3.46
CA ALA A 86 30.59 -9.02 -2.22
C ALA A 86 29.09 -9.35 -2.08
N PHE A 87 28.25 -9.06 -3.09
CA PHE A 87 26.77 -9.15 -2.99
C PHE A 87 26.23 -8.52 -1.70
N ASN A 88 26.86 -7.44 -1.21
CA ASN A 88 26.46 -6.80 0.04
C ASN A 88 25.48 -5.67 -0.28
N PRO A 89 24.16 -5.84 -0.01
CA PRO A 89 23.16 -4.87 -0.42
C PRO A 89 23.27 -3.56 0.36
N PHE A 90 23.76 -3.58 1.61
CA PHE A 90 23.71 -2.41 2.49
C PHE A 90 24.58 -1.23 2.02
N PRO A 91 25.87 -1.42 1.66
CA PRO A 91 26.67 -0.33 1.09
C PRO A 91 26.14 0.17 -0.26
N VAL A 92 25.63 -0.74 -1.11
CA VAL A 92 25.05 -0.38 -2.42
C VAL A 92 23.81 0.49 -2.26
N TRP A 93 22.85 0.08 -1.40
CA TRP A 93 21.66 0.88 -1.12
C TRP A 93 21.99 2.22 -0.45
N GLY A 94 22.97 2.24 0.47
CA GLY A 94 23.45 3.48 1.10
C GLY A 94 24.01 4.47 0.08
N TYR A 95 24.80 3.99 -0.88
CA TYR A 95 25.33 4.81 -1.97
C TYR A 95 24.22 5.29 -2.94
N LEU A 96 23.34 4.39 -3.37
CA LEU A 96 22.22 4.76 -4.25
C LEU A 96 21.29 5.80 -3.63
N LEU A 97 21.15 5.79 -2.31
CA LEU A 97 20.41 6.82 -1.59
C LEU A 97 21.20 8.14 -1.46
N SER A 98 22.52 8.08 -1.29
CA SER A 98 23.35 9.28 -1.10
C SER A 98 23.51 10.11 -2.36
N ILE A 99 23.44 9.51 -3.55
CA ILE A 99 23.42 10.23 -4.82
C ILE A 99 22.11 10.98 -5.07
N LEU A 100 21.02 10.66 -4.36
CA LEU A 100 19.76 11.36 -4.54
C LEU A 100 19.80 12.75 -3.87
N PRO A 101 19.12 13.77 -4.44
CA PRO A 101 19.02 15.07 -3.78
C PRO A 101 18.25 14.96 -2.46
N LEU A 102 18.58 15.83 -1.50
CA LEU A 102 17.99 15.80 -0.14
C LEU A 102 16.45 15.79 -0.16
N GLY A 103 15.82 16.54 -1.08
CA GLY A 103 14.37 16.53 -1.24
C GLY A 103 13.80 15.15 -1.61
N ALA A 104 14.47 14.40 -2.48
CA ALA A 104 14.07 13.04 -2.85
C ALA A 104 14.30 12.05 -1.70
N GLN A 105 15.37 12.21 -0.91
CA GLN A 105 15.61 11.40 0.30
C GLN A 105 14.50 11.61 1.34
N ILE A 106 14.11 12.87 1.60
CA ILE A 106 13.01 13.19 2.52
C ILE A 106 11.69 12.61 2.00
N ALA A 107 11.38 12.77 0.71
CA ALA A 107 10.16 12.23 0.11
C ALA A 107 10.09 10.70 0.23
N LEU A 108 11.20 10.00 -0.03
CA LEU A 108 11.30 8.55 0.10
C LEU A 108 11.16 8.09 1.56
N GLY A 109 11.81 8.80 2.49
CA GLY A 109 11.70 8.52 3.93
C GLY A 109 10.27 8.66 4.44
N LEU A 110 9.60 9.77 4.12
CA LEU A 110 8.19 10.00 4.48
C LEU A 110 7.27 8.95 3.87
N PHE A 111 7.45 8.64 2.59
CA PHE A 111 6.67 7.59 1.93
C PHE A 111 6.87 6.23 2.60
N THR A 112 8.10 5.89 2.98
CA THR A 112 8.42 4.63 3.67
C THR A 112 7.73 4.55 5.03
N VAL A 113 7.76 5.61 5.82
CA VAL A 113 7.06 5.66 7.11
C VAL A 113 5.55 5.50 6.93
N LEU A 114 4.96 6.20 5.95
CA LEU A 114 3.54 6.08 5.63
C LEU A 114 3.17 4.67 5.15
N ALA A 115 4.03 4.03 4.35
CA ALA A 115 3.84 2.66 3.87
C ALA A 115 3.87 1.66 5.01
N LEU A 116 4.84 1.78 5.93
CA LEU A 116 4.94 0.92 7.10
C LEU A 116 3.76 1.10 8.05
N ALA A 117 3.35 2.35 8.31
CA ALA A 117 2.17 2.65 9.12
C ALA A 117 0.88 2.08 8.51
N SER A 118 0.79 2.08 7.17
CA SER A 118 -0.38 1.60 6.44
C SER A 118 -0.39 0.08 6.23
N LEU A 119 0.73 -0.60 6.44
CA LEU A 119 0.88 -2.04 6.21
C LEU A 119 -0.11 -2.85 7.05
N MET A 120 -0.19 -2.54 8.35
CA MET A 120 -1.05 -3.25 9.29
C MET A 120 -2.55 -3.10 8.91
N PRO A 121 -3.09 -1.88 8.72
CA PRO A 121 -4.47 -1.74 8.29
C PRO A 121 -4.76 -2.28 6.88
N TRP A 122 -3.77 -2.31 5.96
CA TRP A 122 -3.92 -2.94 4.64
C TRP A 122 -4.14 -4.46 4.74
N ILE A 123 -3.39 -5.12 5.62
CA ILE A 123 -3.61 -6.54 5.94
C ILE A 123 -4.98 -6.71 6.60
N ALA A 124 -5.33 -5.86 7.57
CA ALA A 124 -6.57 -5.97 8.32
C ALA A 124 -7.82 -5.87 7.43
N ILE A 125 -7.86 -4.91 6.50
CA ILE A 125 -8.99 -4.78 5.57
C ILE A 125 -9.02 -5.92 4.54
N SER A 126 -7.86 -6.37 4.04
CA SER A 126 -7.77 -7.47 3.08
C SER A 126 -8.27 -8.78 3.69
N VAL A 127 -7.90 -9.08 4.94
CA VAL A 127 -8.40 -10.25 5.69
C VAL A 127 -9.93 -10.21 5.83
N ARG A 128 -10.50 -9.06 6.21
CA ARG A 128 -11.97 -8.91 6.33
C ARG A 128 -12.69 -9.12 5.00
N ARG A 129 -12.13 -8.59 3.91
CA ARG A 129 -12.69 -8.78 2.57
C ARG A 129 -12.63 -10.23 2.11
N LEU A 130 -11.56 -10.96 2.43
CA LEU A 130 -11.46 -12.38 2.13
C LEU A 130 -12.51 -13.19 2.90
N HIS A 131 -12.71 -12.88 4.19
CA HIS A 131 -13.77 -13.50 5.00
C HIS A 131 -15.17 -13.26 4.42
N ASP A 132 -15.41 -12.12 3.76
CA ASP A 132 -16.69 -11.82 3.10
C ASP A 132 -16.96 -12.68 1.88
N THR A 133 -15.90 -13.11 1.20
CA THR A 133 -15.99 -14.05 0.08
C THR A 133 -15.96 -15.51 0.53
N GLY A 134 -16.05 -15.78 1.83
CA GLY A 134 -16.01 -17.12 2.41
C GLY A 134 -14.62 -17.76 2.45
N ARG A 135 -13.55 -17.00 2.19
CA ARG A 135 -12.16 -17.49 2.20
C ARG A 135 -11.47 -17.15 3.51
N SER A 136 -10.47 -17.93 3.90
CA SER A 136 -9.65 -17.66 5.09
C SER A 136 -8.76 -16.42 4.91
N GLY A 137 -8.44 -15.72 6.00
CA GLY A 137 -7.50 -14.58 5.97
C GLY A 137 -6.09 -14.93 5.49
N TRP A 138 -5.70 -16.21 5.53
CA TRP A 138 -4.39 -16.69 5.04
C TRP A 138 -4.16 -16.44 3.55
N TRP A 139 -5.23 -16.27 2.76
CA TRP A 139 -5.10 -15.91 1.35
C TRP A 139 -4.43 -14.55 1.12
N VAL A 140 -4.30 -13.68 2.15
CA VAL A 140 -3.48 -12.46 2.06
C VAL A 140 -2.01 -12.76 1.79
N LEU A 141 -1.50 -13.92 2.21
CA LEU A 141 -0.10 -14.31 1.96
C LEU A 141 0.24 -14.44 0.47
N LEU A 142 -0.77 -14.57 -0.41
CA LEU A 142 -0.54 -14.48 -1.85
C LEU A 142 0.10 -13.14 -2.26
N ALA A 143 -0.05 -12.09 -1.47
CA ALA A 143 0.62 -10.82 -1.73
C ALA A 143 2.16 -10.91 -1.73
N ALA A 144 2.72 -11.90 -1.03
CA ALA A 144 4.17 -12.15 -1.01
C ALA A 144 4.67 -12.85 -2.28
N VAL A 145 3.77 -13.43 -3.08
CA VAL A 145 4.10 -14.06 -4.36
C VAL A 145 3.95 -13.03 -5.48
N PRO A 146 4.94 -12.86 -6.39
CA PRO A 146 4.90 -11.82 -7.43
C PRO A 146 3.59 -11.80 -8.25
N LEU A 147 3.07 -12.98 -8.62
CA LEU A 147 1.80 -13.12 -9.35
C LEU A 147 0.58 -13.29 -8.43
N GLY A 148 0.78 -13.56 -7.14
CA GLY A 148 -0.31 -13.78 -6.20
C GLY A 148 -1.09 -12.51 -5.88
N ASN A 149 -0.48 -11.32 -6.03
CA ASN A 149 -1.17 -10.03 -5.93
C ASN A 149 -2.32 -9.88 -6.95
N ALA A 150 -2.16 -10.38 -8.18
CA ALA A 150 -3.21 -10.33 -9.20
C ALA A 150 -4.41 -11.21 -8.81
N VAL A 151 -4.13 -12.43 -8.35
CA VAL A 151 -5.17 -13.35 -7.85
C VAL A 151 -5.88 -12.74 -6.64
N LEU A 152 -5.12 -12.19 -5.69
CA LEU A 152 -5.67 -11.54 -4.51
C LEU A 152 -6.54 -10.33 -4.87
N ALA A 153 -6.12 -9.50 -5.83
CA ALA A 153 -6.92 -8.38 -6.33
C ALA A 153 -8.27 -8.85 -6.93
N VAL A 154 -8.27 -9.93 -7.70
CA VAL A 154 -9.50 -10.55 -8.22
C VAL A 154 -10.38 -11.04 -7.06
N LEU A 155 -9.81 -11.75 -6.09
CA LEU A 155 -10.55 -12.23 -4.92
C LEU A 155 -11.18 -11.09 -4.11
N LEU A 156 -10.47 -9.96 -3.98
CA LEU A 156 -10.94 -8.77 -3.28
C LEU A 156 -11.99 -7.98 -4.09
N ALA A 157 -12.07 -8.19 -5.41
CA ALA A 157 -13.11 -7.63 -6.28
C ALA A 157 -14.43 -8.43 -6.24
N LEU A 158 -14.37 -9.73 -5.94
CA LEU A 158 -15.52 -10.64 -6.00
C LEU A 158 -16.68 -10.22 -5.08
N PRO A 159 -17.92 -10.65 -5.41
CA PRO A 159 -19.08 -10.49 -4.54
C PRO A 159 -18.91 -11.23 -3.22
N SER A 160 -19.40 -10.58 -2.16
CA SER A 160 -19.61 -11.23 -0.87
C SER A 160 -20.66 -12.32 -1.02
N ILE A 161 -20.47 -13.44 -0.34
CA ILE A 161 -21.45 -14.52 -0.33
C ILE A 161 -22.61 -14.08 0.57
N ASP A 162 -23.81 -13.98 -0.02
CA ASP A 162 -25.01 -13.68 0.74
C ASP A 162 -25.49 -14.94 1.45
N ARG A 163 -25.21 -15.05 2.76
CA ARG A 163 -25.61 -16.25 3.53
C ARG A 163 -27.12 -16.42 3.62
N ALA A 164 -27.90 -15.37 3.35
CA ALA A 164 -29.35 -15.43 3.24
C ALA A 164 -29.82 -16.26 2.02
N GLN A 165 -28.99 -16.39 0.98
CA GLN A 165 -29.29 -17.20 -0.21
C GLN A 165 -28.73 -18.63 -0.09
N ALA A 166 -27.73 -18.86 0.75
CA ALA A 166 -27.06 -20.16 0.90
C ALA A 166 -27.82 -21.18 1.78
N VAL A 167 -28.93 -20.79 2.41
CA VAL A 167 -29.76 -21.63 3.31
C VAL A 167 -31.16 -21.90 2.71
N ARG A 168 -31.42 -21.44 1.49
CA ARG A 168 -32.60 -21.85 0.70
C ARG A 168 -32.22 -22.98 -0.25
#